data_AF-A0A1X6N7S5-F1
#
_entry.id   AF-A0A1X6N7S5-F1
#
_cell.length_a   1.000
_cell.length_b   1.000
_cell.length_c   1.000
_cell.angle_alpha   90.00
_cell.angle_beta   90.00
_cell.angle_gamma   90.00
#
_symmetry.space_group_name_H-M   'P 1'
#
loop_
_entity.id
_entity.type
_entity.pdbx_description
1 polymer ?
#
loop_
_entity_poly.entity_id
_entity_poly.type
_entity_poly.pdbx_seq_one_letter_code
_entity_poly.pdbx_strand_id
1 'polypeptide(L)'
;MAEAVIPLLIDGSTLEGGGQLLRNSVALSALLHRPIAIENIRSGRKQSGLRPQHAAGLRLVSELCSGNLIGSELGSTKMEFYPGHIRLSEHYVADPQTAGSVTLLLQVSLPCLLFAPPARTYVPTHLTLRGGTNALQAPQIDYTLNVFLPFLRRHLALSPALHIAKRGFYPKGGGEVHVSVTPRTDPLPPVTLTERGPVTAVNGRAYVAGLPAHLAASMRDGAAAVLVAAGVSAKVIHIETVREKPSEAVGSGSGIVLWVETQGGCILGGSAVGSKGKHPAAVGQEAAEELARNLRHGGCVDEYMQDQMIIFLALAQGRSRVRTGPITLHTKTAIWVAEHLTNAKFEIREETDQHFVVQCDGVGYIAQNDPEGEVLSGSNETACATGKT
;
A
#
# COMPACT_ATOMS: atom_id res chain seq x y z
N MET A 1 5.94 -37.02 -14.94
CA MET A 1 4.67 -36.45 -14.42
C MET A 1 5.06 -35.34 -13.47
N ALA A 2 4.59 -34.11 -13.69
CA ALA A 2 4.85 -33.03 -12.74
C ALA A 2 4.17 -33.39 -11.40
N GLU A 3 4.89 -33.31 -10.29
CA GLU A 3 4.29 -33.45 -8.97
C GLU A 3 3.18 -32.40 -8.82
N ALA A 4 2.02 -32.82 -8.32
CA ALA A 4 0.94 -31.91 -8.02
C ALA A 4 1.40 -30.97 -6.89
N VAL A 5 1.64 -29.70 -7.22
CA VAL A 5 2.04 -28.70 -6.23
C VAL A 5 0.83 -28.40 -5.36
N ILE A 6 0.90 -28.79 -4.08
CA ILE A 6 -0.17 -28.55 -3.11
C ILE A 6 -0.08 -27.09 -2.64
N PRO A 7 -1.16 -26.30 -2.76
CA PRO A 7 -1.16 -24.92 -2.31
C PRO A 7 -1.11 -24.82 -0.79
N LEU A 8 -0.40 -23.82 -0.27
CA LEU A 8 -0.40 -23.49 1.16
C LEU A 8 -1.79 -22.97 1.55
N LEU A 9 -2.45 -23.67 2.47
CA LEU A 9 -3.75 -23.26 3.00
C LEU A 9 -3.61 -22.10 3.98
N ILE A 10 -4.41 -21.06 3.78
CA ILE A 10 -4.51 -19.88 4.64
C ILE A 10 -5.98 -19.68 5.03
N ASP A 11 -6.26 -19.59 6.33
CA ASP A 11 -7.58 -19.20 6.82
C ASP A 11 -7.75 -17.68 6.76
N GLY A 12 -8.60 -17.22 5.84
CA GLY A 12 -8.93 -15.80 5.62
C GLY A 12 -9.77 -15.17 6.74
N SER A 13 -10.15 -15.93 7.77
CA SER A 13 -10.73 -15.41 9.02
C SER A 13 -9.68 -15.07 10.09
N THR A 14 -8.41 -15.41 9.85
CA THR A 14 -7.31 -15.18 10.79
C THR A 14 -7.21 -13.70 11.17
N LEU A 15 -7.19 -13.45 12.49
CA LEU A 15 -7.03 -12.13 13.11
C LEU A 15 -8.07 -11.11 12.61
N GLU A 16 -7.67 -10.15 11.77
CA GLU A 16 -8.59 -9.13 11.28
C GLU A 16 -9.62 -9.69 10.28
N GLY A 17 -9.29 -10.81 9.62
CA GLY A 17 -10.18 -11.46 8.66
C GLY A 17 -10.63 -10.56 7.51
N GLY A 18 -9.81 -9.56 7.13
CA GLY A 18 -10.15 -8.57 6.11
C GLY A 18 -9.28 -8.67 4.85
N GLY A 19 -9.31 -7.60 4.06
CA GLY A 19 -8.63 -7.58 2.76
C GLY A 19 -7.10 -7.50 2.87
N GLN A 20 -6.53 -7.17 4.02
CA GLN A 20 -5.08 -7.03 4.19
C GLN A 20 -4.37 -8.39 4.06
N LEU A 21 -4.92 -9.44 4.67
CA LEU A 21 -4.43 -10.81 4.54
C LEU A 21 -4.37 -11.20 3.07
N LEU A 22 -5.47 -11.02 2.34
CA LEU A 22 -5.55 -11.36 0.93
C LEU A 22 -4.49 -10.65 0.08
N ARG A 23 -4.29 -9.35 0.28
CA ARG A 23 -3.31 -8.55 -0.48
C ARG A 23 -1.88 -9.02 -0.22
N ASN A 24 -1.50 -9.16 1.04
CA ASN A 24 -0.14 -9.59 1.40
C ASN A 24 0.12 -11.02 0.94
N SER A 25 -0.84 -11.93 1.13
CA SER A 25 -0.67 -13.34 0.77
C SER A 25 -0.43 -13.51 -0.73
N VAL A 26 -1.21 -12.84 -1.57
CA VAL A 26 -1.13 -12.98 -3.03
C VAL A 26 0.13 -12.30 -3.59
N ALA A 27 0.50 -11.14 -3.05
CA ALA A 27 1.76 -10.48 -3.42
C ALA A 27 2.99 -11.35 -3.07
N LEU A 28 3.05 -11.88 -1.84
CA LEU A 28 4.14 -12.75 -1.40
C LEU A 28 4.15 -14.10 -2.13
N SER A 29 2.97 -14.68 -2.38
CA SER A 29 2.83 -15.89 -3.19
C SER A 29 3.44 -15.71 -4.59
N ALA A 30 3.12 -14.59 -5.25
CA ALA A 30 3.67 -14.25 -6.56
C ALA A 30 5.20 -14.08 -6.54
N LEU A 31 5.74 -13.38 -5.55
CA LEU A 31 7.18 -13.19 -5.40
C LEU A 31 7.91 -14.52 -5.13
N LEU A 32 7.33 -15.39 -4.31
CA LEU A 32 8.02 -16.60 -3.84
C LEU A 32 7.75 -17.83 -4.72
N HIS A 33 6.96 -17.70 -5.79
CA HIS A 33 6.47 -18.81 -6.62
C HIS A 33 5.83 -19.93 -5.79
N ARG A 34 5.05 -19.56 -4.76
CA ARG A 34 4.40 -20.50 -3.84
C ARG A 34 2.90 -20.46 -4.02
N PRO A 35 2.25 -21.52 -4.55
CA PRO A 35 0.80 -21.56 -4.63
C PRO A 35 0.13 -21.47 -3.26
N ILE A 36 -1.01 -20.79 -3.20
CA ILE A 36 -1.79 -20.59 -1.97
C ILE A 36 -3.28 -20.90 -2.21
N ALA A 37 -3.94 -21.37 -1.18
CA ALA A 37 -5.39 -21.51 -1.09
C ALA A 37 -5.87 -20.68 0.10
N ILE A 38 -6.84 -19.79 -0.11
CA ILE A 38 -7.40 -18.96 0.96
C ILE A 38 -8.87 -19.33 1.13
N GLU A 39 -9.25 -19.74 2.33
CA GLU A 39 -10.63 -20.05 2.71
C GLU A 39 -11.21 -18.97 3.64
N ASN A 40 -12.50 -19.03 3.96
CA ASN A 40 -13.19 -18.11 4.88
C ASN A 40 -12.98 -16.61 4.60
N ILE A 41 -12.83 -16.23 3.32
CA ILE A 41 -12.51 -14.87 2.91
C ILE A 41 -13.57 -13.91 3.46
N ARG A 42 -13.15 -13.02 4.37
CA ARG A 42 -13.99 -11.97 4.96
C ARG A 42 -15.23 -12.51 5.69
N SER A 43 -15.15 -13.71 6.26
CA SER A 43 -16.27 -14.37 6.96
C SER A 43 -16.85 -13.54 8.11
N GLY A 44 -16.00 -12.78 8.83
CA GLY A 44 -16.42 -11.91 9.94
C GLY A 44 -16.98 -10.53 9.52
N ARG A 45 -17.06 -10.23 8.22
CA ARG A 45 -17.54 -8.92 7.73
C ARG A 45 -19.02 -9.00 7.34
N LYS A 46 -19.74 -7.87 7.47
CA LYS A 46 -21.17 -7.74 7.09
C LYS A 46 -21.50 -8.31 5.71
N GLN A 47 -20.59 -8.13 4.76
CA GLN A 47 -20.67 -8.76 3.44
C GLN A 47 -19.40 -9.58 3.26
N SER A 48 -19.53 -10.90 3.34
CA SER A 48 -18.45 -11.86 3.21
C SER A 48 -17.97 -12.00 1.76
N GLY A 49 -16.86 -12.74 1.59
CA GLY A 49 -16.28 -13.05 0.29
C GLY A 49 -15.58 -11.88 -0.39
N LEU A 50 -15.11 -12.16 -1.61
CA LEU A 50 -14.43 -11.19 -2.46
C LEU A 50 -15.33 -10.02 -2.87
N ARG A 51 -14.74 -8.84 -2.97
CA ARG A 51 -15.40 -7.59 -3.37
C ARG A 51 -14.77 -7.12 -4.68
N PRO A 52 -15.39 -6.19 -5.43
CA PRO A 52 -14.83 -5.72 -6.69
C PRO A 52 -13.36 -5.29 -6.62
N GLN A 53 -12.97 -4.55 -5.56
CA GLN A 53 -11.57 -4.17 -5.34
C GLN A 53 -10.63 -5.36 -5.10
N HIS A 54 -11.12 -6.42 -4.44
CA HIS A 54 -10.32 -7.61 -4.19
C HIS A 54 -10.11 -8.37 -5.49
N ALA A 55 -11.19 -8.66 -6.23
CA ALA A 55 -11.11 -9.36 -7.50
C ALA A 55 -10.23 -8.62 -8.53
N ALA A 56 -10.33 -7.29 -8.60
CA ALA A 56 -9.47 -6.48 -9.46
C ALA A 56 -7.99 -6.55 -9.06
N GLY A 57 -7.69 -6.46 -7.75
CA GLY A 57 -6.32 -6.59 -7.24
C GLY A 57 -5.72 -7.97 -7.47
N LEU A 58 -6.51 -9.04 -7.27
CA LEU A 58 -6.10 -10.42 -7.54
C LEU A 58 -5.76 -10.62 -9.01
N ARG A 59 -6.65 -10.19 -9.92
CA ARG A 59 -6.42 -10.26 -11.37
C ARG A 59 -5.15 -9.51 -11.78
N LEU A 60 -4.94 -8.30 -11.25
CA LEU A 60 -3.73 -7.53 -11.52
C LEU A 60 -2.46 -8.31 -11.13
N VAL A 61 -2.41 -8.91 -9.96
CA VAL A 61 -1.23 -9.71 -9.57
C VAL A 61 -1.09 -10.97 -10.43
N SER A 62 -2.20 -11.63 -10.77
CA SER A 62 -2.20 -12.77 -11.68
C SER A 62 -1.62 -12.40 -13.05
N GLU A 63 -1.97 -11.23 -13.59
CA GLU A 63 -1.42 -10.71 -14.85
C GLU A 63 0.08 -10.39 -14.73
N LEU A 64 0.52 -9.78 -13.63
CA LEU A 64 1.93 -9.46 -13.38
C LEU A 64 2.83 -10.71 -13.39
N CYS A 65 2.31 -11.85 -12.91
CA CYS A 65 3.06 -13.11 -12.81
C CYS A 65 2.60 -14.22 -13.75
N SER A 66 1.75 -13.93 -14.75
CA SER A 66 1.14 -14.96 -15.60
C SER A 66 0.56 -16.14 -14.81
N GLY A 67 -0.02 -15.84 -13.63
CA GLY A 67 -0.55 -16.83 -12.70
C GLY A 67 -1.97 -17.28 -13.05
N ASN A 68 -2.40 -18.37 -12.43
CA ASN A 68 -3.76 -18.89 -12.53
C ASN A 68 -4.53 -18.66 -11.23
N LEU A 69 -5.77 -18.18 -11.36
CA LEU A 69 -6.70 -17.96 -10.25
C LEU A 69 -7.91 -18.87 -10.39
N ILE A 70 -8.28 -19.52 -9.28
CA ILE A 70 -9.48 -20.35 -9.18
C ILE A 70 -10.34 -19.79 -8.04
N GLY A 71 -11.65 -19.63 -8.23
CA GLY A 71 -12.55 -19.12 -7.19
C GLY A 71 -12.41 -17.61 -6.92
N SER A 72 -11.94 -16.82 -7.90
CA SER A 72 -11.72 -15.38 -7.75
C SER A 72 -12.93 -14.50 -8.13
N GLU A 73 -14.14 -15.06 -8.15
CA GLU A 73 -15.38 -14.34 -8.50
C GLU A 73 -15.88 -13.46 -7.34
N LEU A 74 -16.80 -12.53 -7.65
CA LEU A 74 -17.42 -11.70 -6.62
C LEU A 74 -18.23 -12.56 -5.64
N GLY A 75 -18.02 -12.34 -4.34
CA GLY A 75 -18.67 -13.10 -3.28
C GLY A 75 -18.00 -14.44 -2.94
N SER A 76 -16.99 -14.89 -3.70
CA SER A 76 -16.28 -16.13 -3.40
C SER A 76 -15.62 -16.06 -2.02
N THR A 77 -15.86 -17.09 -1.22
CA THR A 77 -15.32 -17.25 0.15
C THR A 77 -14.08 -18.12 0.21
N LYS A 78 -13.72 -18.74 -0.92
CA LYS A 78 -12.52 -19.55 -1.11
C LYS A 78 -11.89 -19.24 -2.47
N MET A 79 -10.57 -19.27 -2.54
CA MET A 79 -9.84 -19.11 -3.80
C MET A 79 -8.50 -19.85 -3.76
N GLU A 80 -7.98 -20.20 -4.94
CA GLU A 80 -6.62 -20.72 -5.11
C GLU A 80 -5.85 -19.84 -6.09
N PHE A 81 -4.58 -19.61 -5.80
CA PHE A 81 -3.67 -18.86 -6.65
C PHE A 81 -2.42 -19.69 -6.90
N TYR A 82 -2.14 -19.93 -8.18
CA TYR A 82 -0.96 -20.60 -8.66
C TYR A 82 -0.11 -19.57 -9.41
N PRO A 83 0.86 -18.93 -8.74
CA PRO A 83 1.68 -17.91 -9.36
C PRO A 83 2.60 -18.52 -10.42
N GLY A 84 2.71 -17.85 -11.57
CA GLY A 84 3.78 -18.10 -12.54
C GLY A 84 5.01 -17.22 -12.25
N HIS A 85 5.86 -17.03 -13.24
CA HIS A 85 6.99 -16.10 -13.17
C HIS A 85 6.56 -14.65 -13.43
N ILE A 86 7.09 -13.70 -12.65
CA ILE A 86 6.86 -12.28 -12.87
C ILE A 86 7.51 -11.86 -14.20
N ARG A 87 6.66 -11.47 -15.16
CA ARG A 87 7.06 -11.02 -16.50
C ARG A 87 6.32 -9.72 -16.77
N LEU A 88 6.99 -8.61 -16.48
CA LEU A 88 6.38 -7.30 -16.57
C LEU A 88 6.19 -6.87 -18.03
N SER A 89 5.00 -6.38 -18.33
CA SER A 89 4.69 -5.57 -19.50
C SER A 89 4.99 -4.10 -19.21
N GLU A 90 5.01 -3.28 -20.27
CA GLU A 90 5.20 -1.83 -20.13
C GLU A 90 4.06 -1.16 -19.36
N HIS A 91 2.83 -1.67 -19.50
CA HIS A 91 1.63 -1.06 -18.92
C HIS A 91 0.59 -2.07 -18.45
N TYR A 92 -0.04 -1.78 -17.32
CA TYR A 92 -1.20 -2.50 -16.80
C TYR A 92 -2.32 -1.56 -16.37
N VAL A 93 -3.55 -2.06 -16.39
CA VAL A 93 -4.74 -1.33 -15.96
C VAL A 93 -5.50 -2.17 -14.93
N ALA A 94 -5.85 -1.57 -13.79
CA ALA A 94 -6.75 -2.19 -12.83
C ALA A 94 -7.93 -1.27 -12.51
N ASP A 95 -9.12 -1.79 -12.77
CA ASP A 95 -10.38 -1.08 -12.57
C ASP A 95 -11.41 -2.01 -11.90
N PRO A 96 -11.80 -1.76 -10.64
CA PRO A 96 -12.85 -2.50 -9.97
C PRO A 96 -14.26 -2.05 -10.40
N GLN A 97 -14.37 -1.09 -11.33
CA GLN A 97 -15.60 -0.50 -11.87
C GLN A 97 -16.55 0.02 -10.79
N THR A 98 -15.98 0.43 -9.66
CA THR A 98 -16.66 0.91 -8.46
C THR A 98 -15.79 1.94 -7.75
N ALA A 99 -16.26 2.51 -6.63
CA ALA A 99 -15.43 3.32 -5.74
C ALA A 99 -14.40 2.50 -4.90
N GLY A 100 -14.02 1.29 -5.34
CA GLY A 100 -12.95 0.51 -4.72
C GLY A 100 -11.63 1.28 -4.71
N SER A 101 -10.85 1.17 -3.65
CA SER A 101 -9.71 2.08 -3.43
C SER A 101 -8.53 1.80 -4.38
N VAL A 102 -8.08 2.83 -5.11
CA VAL A 102 -6.87 2.77 -5.93
C VAL A 102 -5.61 2.51 -5.10
N THR A 103 -5.58 2.98 -3.85
CA THR A 103 -4.42 2.78 -2.96
C THR A 103 -4.27 1.33 -2.53
N LEU A 104 -5.38 0.59 -2.42
CA LEU A 104 -5.34 -0.85 -2.12
C LEU A 104 -4.94 -1.68 -3.33
N LEU A 105 -5.28 -1.24 -4.56
CA LEU A 105 -4.76 -1.83 -5.80
C LEU A 105 -3.25 -1.59 -5.94
N LEU A 106 -2.78 -0.41 -5.55
CA LEU A 106 -1.34 -0.13 -5.48
C LEU A 106 -0.66 -1.03 -4.45
N GLN A 107 -1.19 -1.15 -3.23
CA GLN A 107 -0.57 -1.97 -2.19
C GLN A 107 -0.39 -3.44 -2.57
N VAL A 108 -1.36 -4.04 -3.27
CA VAL A 108 -1.27 -5.46 -3.67
C VAL A 108 -0.30 -5.70 -4.83
N SER A 109 -0.10 -4.72 -5.71
CA SER A 109 0.73 -4.86 -6.91
C SER A 109 2.16 -4.33 -6.75
N LEU A 110 2.36 -3.33 -5.89
CA LEU A 110 3.64 -2.64 -5.73
C LEU A 110 4.81 -3.58 -5.38
N PRO A 111 4.67 -4.55 -4.46
CA PRO A 111 5.75 -5.50 -4.18
C PRO A 111 6.18 -6.28 -5.43
N CYS A 112 5.23 -6.78 -6.23
CA CYS A 112 5.52 -7.53 -7.45
C CYS A 112 6.23 -6.68 -8.51
N LEU A 113 5.87 -5.40 -8.62
CA LEU A 113 6.51 -4.45 -9.55
C LEU A 113 7.93 -4.07 -9.11
N LEU A 114 8.11 -3.83 -7.81
CA LEU A 114 9.41 -3.48 -7.25
C LEU A 114 10.40 -4.62 -7.39
N PHE A 115 9.96 -5.85 -7.13
CA PHE A 115 10.80 -7.03 -7.06
C PHE A 115 10.58 -7.96 -8.26
N ALA A 116 10.32 -7.40 -9.43
CA ALA A 116 10.36 -8.16 -10.67
C ALA A 116 11.83 -8.49 -11.02
N PRO A 117 12.08 -9.67 -11.63
CA PRO A 117 13.40 -10.01 -12.14
C PRO A 117 13.92 -8.91 -13.07
N PRO A 118 15.22 -8.56 -13.00
CA PRO A 118 15.79 -7.57 -13.89
C PRO A 118 15.61 -7.99 -15.34
N ALA A 119 14.75 -7.28 -16.08
CA ALA A 119 14.92 -7.25 -17.53
C ALA A 119 16.28 -6.61 -17.83
N ARG A 120 16.88 -6.90 -18.99
CA ARG A 120 18.18 -6.31 -19.40
C ARG A 120 18.17 -4.77 -19.43
N THR A 121 17.03 -4.13 -19.20
CA THR A 121 16.82 -2.68 -19.21
C THR A 121 16.05 -2.22 -17.95
N TYR A 122 16.49 -1.12 -17.34
CA TYR A 122 15.85 -0.45 -16.19
C TYR A 122 14.58 0.32 -16.59
N VAL A 123 13.73 -0.27 -17.42
CA VAL A 123 12.53 0.39 -17.92
C VAL A 123 11.46 0.36 -16.82
N PRO A 124 10.85 1.50 -16.48
CA PRO A 124 9.74 1.51 -15.55
C PRO A 124 8.50 0.81 -16.15
N THR A 125 7.78 0.09 -15.30
CA THR A 125 6.42 -0.37 -15.61
C THR A 125 5.41 0.66 -15.16
N HIS A 126 4.41 0.89 -16.00
CA HIS A 126 3.34 1.85 -15.74
C HIS A 126 2.05 1.14 -15.29
N LEU A 127 1.37 1.72 -14.30
CA LEU A 127 0.03 1.31 -13.88
C LEU A 127 -0.97 2.44 -14.09
N THR A 128 -2.14 2.12 -14.63
CA THR A 128 -3.33 2.96 -14.52
C THR A 128 -4.32 2.32 -13.55
N LEU A 129 -4.48 2.93 -12.38
CA LEU A 129 -5.38 2.46 -11.33
C LEU A 129 -6.63 3.33 -11.29
N ARG A 130 -7.80 2.69 -11.40
CA ARG A 130 -9.10 3.36 -11.41
C ARG A 130 -9.93 3.00 -10.18
N GLY A 131 -10.76 3.95 -9.73
CA GLY A 131 -11.67 3.72 -8.61
C GLY A 131 -11.85 4.92 -7.68
N GLY A 132 -11.92 4.68 -6.38
CA GLY A 132 -11.96 5.71 -5.34
C GLY A 132 -10.57 6.16 -4.94
N THR A 133 -10.33 7.48 -4.88
CA THR A 133 -9.05 8.05 -4.41
C THR A 133 -9.06 8.41 -2.92
N ASN A 134 -10.24 8.68 -2.36
CA ASN A 134 -10.43 9.04 -0.95
C ASN A 134 -11.58 8.19 -0.38
N ALA A 135 -11.32 6.89 -0.19
CA ALA A 135 -12.30 5.93 0.32
C ALA A 135 -12.27 5.85 1.86
N LEU A 136 -13.39 5.45 2.47
CA LEU A 136 -13.57 5.44 3.94
C LEU A 136 -12.74 4.38 4.69
N GLN A 137 -12.46 3.23 4.08
CA GLN A 137 -11.76 2.11 4.70
C GLN A 137 -10.48 1.75 3.95
N ALA A 138 -9.77 2.79 3.53
CA ALA A 138 -8.49 2.68 2.84
C ALA A 138 -7.66 3.96 3.09
N PRO A 139 -6.33 3.89 2.95
CA PRO A 139 -5.52 5.09 2.91
C PRO A 139 -6.02 6.02 1.81
N GLN A 140 -6.25 7.29 2.16
CA GLN A 140 -6.55 8.32 1.17
C GLN A 140 -5.33 8.54 0.26
N ILE A 141 -5.55 8.95 -0.99
CA ILE A 141 -4.44 9.12 -1.94
C ILE A 141 -3.40 10.14 -1.48
N ASP A 142 -3.83 11.17 -0.74
CA ASP A 142 -2.92 12.18 -0.19
C ASP A 142 -2.08 11.63 0.97
N TYR A 143 -2.57 10.64 1.73
CA TYR A 143 -1.75 9.90 2.69
C TYR A 143 -0.68 9.10 1.95
N THR A 144 -1.04 8.50 0.80
CA THR A 144 -0.08 7.76 -0.02
C THR A 144 1.05 8.66 -0.52
N LEU A 145 0.70 9.85 -1.03
CA LEU A 145 1.67 10.84 -1.54
C LEU A 145 2.58 11.44 -0.46
N ASN A 146 2.03 11.71 0.72
CA ASN A 146 2.71 12.52 1.74
C ASN A 146 3.25 11.72 2.93
N VAL A 147 2.80 10.47 3.12
CA VAL A 147 3.25 9.60 4.22
C VAL A 147 3.88 8.33 3.66
N PHE A 148 3.15 7.56 2.86
CA PHE A 148 3.62 6.24 2.41
C PHE A 148 4.82 6.31 1.47
N LEU A 149 4.71 7.03 0.35
CA LEU A 149 5.82 7.16 -0.61
C LEU A 149 7.05 7.86 -0.01
N PRO A 150 6.92 8.91 0.82
CA PRO A 150 8.06 9.49 1.51
C PRO A 150 8.72 8.52 2.51
N PHE A 151 7.96 7.68 3.22
CA PHE A 151 8.53 6.63 4.06
C PHE A 151 9.36 5.64 3.23
N LEU A 152 8.79 5.13 2.14
CA LEU A 152 9.48 4.24 1.21
C LEU A 152 10.77 4.87 0.66
N ARG A 153 10.75 6.14 0.29
CA ARG A 153 11.92 6.86 -0.21
C ARG A 153 13.00 7.02 0.84
N ARG A 154 12.64 7.52 2.03
CA ARG A 154 13.58 7.88 3.10
C ARG A 154 14.22 6.66 3.73
N HIS A 155 13.46 5.58 3.91
CA HIS A 155 13.87 4.46 4.76
C HIS A 155 14.18 3.18 4.00
N LEU A 156 13.70 3.06 2.76
CA LEU A 156 13.83 1.84 1.95
C LEU A 156 14.47 2.08 0.58
N ALA A 157 14.86 3.33 0.27
CA ALA A 157 15.40 3.73 -1.04
C ALA A 157 14.47 3.39 -2.23
N LEU A 158 13.16 3.47 -2.00
CA LEU A 158 12.13 3.17 -3.00
C LEU A 158 11.46 4.47 -3.46
N SER A 159 11.45 4.72 -4.78
CA SER A 159 10.88 5.96 -5.35
C SER A 159 9.94 5.72 -6.52
N PRO A 160 8.85 4.94 -6.37
CA PRO A 160 7.82 4.89 -7.40
C PRO A 160 7.20 6.28 -7.56
N ALA A 161 6.94 6.68 -8.81
CA ALA A 161 6.30 7.96 -9.12
C ALA A 161 4.79 7.77 -9.20
N LEU A 162 4.02 8.70 -8.63
CA LEU A 162 2.56 8.66 -8.62
C LEU A 162 1.99 10.00 -9.06
N HIS A 163 1.08 9.97 -10.03
CA HIS A 163 0.36 11.14 -10.53
C HIS A 163 -1.15 10.92 -10.44
N ILE A 164 -1.87 11.87 -9.84
CA ILE A 164 -3.33 11.83 -9.75
C ILE A 164 -3.89 12.50 -11.01
N ALA A 165 -4.30 11.72 -12.00
CA ALA A 165 -4.94 12.25 -13.20
C ALA A 165 -6.36 12.73 -12.90
N LYS A 166 -7.09 12.01 -12.04
CA LYS A 166 -8.45 12.36 -11.63
C LYS A 166 -8.79 11.84 -10.24
N ARG A 167 -9.48 12.63 -9.43
CA ARG A 167 -10.02 12.18 -8.14
C ARG A 167 -11.38 11.53 -8.30
N GLY A 168 -11.65 10.51 -7.50
CA GLY A 168 -12.89 9.74 -7.55
C GLY A 168 -13.47 9.55 -6.15
N PHE A 169 -14.71 9.98 -5.95
CA PHE A 169 -15.36 9.93 -4.65
C PHE A 169 -16.49 8.89 -4.62
N TYR A 170 -16.70 8.27 -3.46
CA TYR A 170 -17.84 7.38 -3.22
C TYR A 170 -19.17 8.14 -3.43
N PRO A 171 -20.22 7.48 -3.98
CA PRO A 171 -20.31 6.06 -4.36
C PRO A 171 -19.81 5.75 -5.77
N LYS A 172 -19.58 6.76 -6.62
CA LYS A 172 -19.31 6.55 -8.04
C LYS A 172 -17.89 6.05 -8.31
N GLY A 173 -16.89 6.53 -7.56
CA GLY A 173 -15.48 6.31 -7.91
C GLY A 173 -15.12 7.15 -9.14
N GLY A 174 -14.49 6.53 -10.14
CA GLY A 174 -14.11 7.20 -11.39
C GLY A 174 -12.86 8.07 -11.30
N GLY A 175 -12.09 7.93 -10.21
CA GLY A 175 -10.76 8.46 -10.11
C GLY A 175 -9.78 7.63 -10.92
N GLU A 176 -8.66 8.23 -11.29
CA GLU A 176 -7.60 7.64 -12.08
C GLU A 176 -6.24 8.12 -11.57
N VAL A 177 -5.37 7.17 -11.26
CA VAL A 177 -4.01 7.40 -10.79
C VAL A 177 -3.04 6.66 -11.70
N HIS A 178 -1.98 7.35 -12.11
CA HIS A 178 -0.89 6.77 -12.89
C HIS A 178 0.30 6.54 -11.99
N VAL A 179 0.87 5.34 -12.01
CA VAL A 179 2.04 4.97 -11.21
C VAL A 179 3.14 4.49 -12.16
N SER A 180 4.37 4.89 -11.90
CA SER A 180 5.56 4.43 -12.60
C SER A 180 6.50 3.78 -11.60
N VAL A 181 6.87 2.52 -11.83
CA VAL A 181 7.70 1.74 -10.92
C VAL A 181 8.88 1.15 -11.68
N THR A 182 10.09 1.51 -11.30
CA THR A 182 11.31 0.87 -11.78
C THR A 182 11.62 -0.32 -10.85
N PRO A 183 11.76 -1.55 -11.38
CA PRO A 183 12.20 -2.69 -10.61
C PRO A 183 13.58 -2.46 -9.99
N ARG A 184 13.82 -3.09 -8.85
CA ARG A 184 15.11 -3.02 -8.14
C ARG A 184 15.87 -4.34 -8.26
N THR A 185 17.19 -4.22 -8.35
CA THR A 185 18.10 -5.36 -8.46
C THR A 185 18.72 -5.74 -7.11
N ASP A 186 18.92 -4.77 -6.24
CA ASP A 186 19.53 -4.96 -4.92
C ASP A 186 18.50 -5.34 -3.86
N PRO A 187 18.87 -5.97 -2.73
CA PRO A 187 17.96 -6.21 -1.61
C PRO A 187 17.58 -4.91 -0.88
N LEU A 188 16.43 -4.87 -0.17
CA LEU A 188 16.04 -3.63 0.54
C LEU A 188 16.98 -3.42 1.73
N PRO A 189 17.40 -2.17 2.01
CA PRO A 189 18.12 -1.90 3.23
C PRO A 189 17.22 -2.17 4.44
N PRO A 190 17.78 -2.57 5.59
CA PRO A 190 17.01 -2.65 6.83
C PRO A 190 16.60 -1.24 7.29
N VAL A 191 15.43 -1.14 7.94
CA VAL A 191 14.94 0.13 8.50
C VAL A 191 15.31 0.21 9.97
N THR A 192 16.01 1.27 10.39
CA THR A 192 16.16 1.62 11.81
C THR A 192 15.50 2.97 12.06
N LEU A 193 14.31 2.95 12.65
CA LEU A 193 13.53 4.14 12.94
C LEU A 193 12.97 4.04 14.36
N THR A 194 13.83 4.38 15.33
CA THR A 194 13.50 4.28 16.76
C THR A 194 13.47 5.64 17.44
N GLU A 195 14.12 6.67 16.88
CA GLU A 195 14.14 8.02 17.43
C GLU A 195 13.25 8.94 16.62
N ARG A 196 12.21 9.49 17.26
CA ARG A 196 11.27 10.41 16.60
C ARG A 196 11.75 11.85 16.59
N GLY A 197 12.27 12.32 17.72
CA GLY A 197 12.55 13.75 17.92
C GLY A 197 11.29 14.64 17.94
N PRO A 198 11.47 15.96 18.04
CA PRO A 198 10.37 16.92 18.05
C PRO A 198 9.69 17.04 16.67
N VAL A 199 8.45 17.51 16.69
CA VAL A 199 7.71 17.92 15.50
C VAL A 199 8.37 19.15 14.85
N THR A 200 8.65 19.07 13.55
CA THR A 200 9.23 20.15 12.76
C THR A 200 8.20 20.86 11.89
N ALA A 201 7.21 20.12 11.39
CA ALA A 201 6.11 20.64 10.58
C ALA A 201 4.85 19.79 10.74
N VAL A 202 3.68 20.42 10.68
CA VAL A 202 2.40 19.75 10.44
C VAL A 202 1.82 20.31 9.16
N ASN A 203 1.69 19.47 8.16
CA ASN A 203 1.12 19.82 6.88
C ASN A 203 -0.28 19.22 6.74
N GLY A 204 -1.09 19.76 5.86
CA GLY A 204 -2.40 19.20 5.59
C GLY A 204 -3.03 19.68 4.30
N ARG A 205 -4.00 18.92 3.84
CA ARG A 205 -4.83 19.20 2.67
C ARG A 205 -6.29 18.98 3.01
N ALA A 206 -7.03 20.06 3.22
CA ALA A 206 -8.48 20.06 3.34
C ALA A 206 -9.09 20.30 1.96
N TYR A 207 -9.88 19.36 1.45
CA TYR A 207 -10.37 19.40 0.08
C TYR A 207 -11.90 19.33 -0.02
N VAL A 208 -12.42 19.91 -1.09
CA VAL A 208 -13.80 19.75 -1.54
C VAL A 208 -13.85 19.54 -3.06
N ALA A 209 -14.77 18.72 -3.53
CA ALA A 209 -15.12 18.55 -4.93
C ALA A 209 -16.64 18.64 -5.08
N GLY A 210 -17.11 19.42 -6.05
CA GLY A 210 -18.55 19.62 -6.26
C GLY A 210 -19.30 20.23 -5.06
N LEU A 211 -18.57 20.88 -4.13
CA LEU A 211 -19.11 21.49 -2.91
C LEU A 211 -18.53 22.90 -2.69
N PRO A 212 -19.14 23.75 -1.82
CA PRO A 212 -18.64 25.09 -1.51
C PRO A 212 -17.24 25.10 -0.87
N ALA A 213 -16.39 26.04 -1.30
CA ALA A 213 -15.00 26.16 -0.82
C ALA A 213 -14.88 26.39 0.69
N HIS A 214 -15.84 27.10 1.30
CA HIS A 214 -15.79 27.42 2.73
C HIS A 214 -15.83 26.16 3.63
N LEU A 215 -16.32 25.02 3.14
CA LEU A 215 -16.31 23.77 3.91
C LEU A 215 -14.87 23.27 4.13
N ALA A 216 -13.98 23.45 3.15
CA ALA A 216 -12.55 23.13 3.31
C ALA A 216 -11.88 24.04 4.35
N ALA A 217 -12.20 25.34 4.34
CA ALA A 217 -11.72 26.27 5.35
C ALA A 217 -12.23 25.89 6.76
N SER A 218 -13.49 25.50 6.89
CA SER A 218 -14.03 25.05 8.17
C SER A 218 -13.37 23.76 8.67
N MET A 219 -13.05 22.80 7.79
CA MET A 219 -12.23 21.62 8.15
C MET A 219 -10.84 22.02 8.63
N ARG A 220 -10.15 22.91 7.89
CA ARG A 220 -8.83 23.44 8.25
C ARG A 220 -8.85 24.05 9.66
N ASP A 221 -9.81 24.91 9.93
CA ASP A 221 -9.89 25.65 11.20
C ASP A 221 -10.19 24.71 12.37
N GLY A 222 -11.10 23.74 12.17
CA GLY A 222 -11.38 22.70 13.16
C GLY A 222 -10.17 21.83 13.49
N ALA A 223 -9.40 21.43 12.47
CA ALA A 223 -8.17 20.66 12.65
C ALA A 223 -7.09 21.45 13.39
N ALA A 224 -6.84 22.69 12.96
CA ALA A 224 -5.84 23.56 13.56
C ALA A 224 -6.12 23.81 15.05
N ALA A 225 -7.39 24.06 15.41
CA ALA A 225 -7.78 24.26 16.80
C ALA A 225 -7.47 23.05 17.69
N VAL A 226 -7.77 21.83 17.22
CA VAL A 226 -7.47 20.58 17.95
C VAL A 226 -5.98 20.36 18.10
N LEU A 227 -5.20 20.57 17.04
CA LEU A 227 -3.75 20.40 17.10
C LEU A 227 -3.08 21.38 18.07
N VAL A 228 -3.52 22.64 18.08
CA VAL A 228 -3.04 23.64 19.05
C VAL A 228 -3.42 23.24 20.47
N ALA A 229 -4.65 22.79 20.70
CA ALA A 229 -5.09 22.28 22.00
C ALA A 229 -4.30 21.03 22.45
N ALA A 230 -3.82 20.22 21.50
CA ALA A 230 -2.95 19.07 21.75
C ALA A 230 -1.46 19.44 21.97
N GLY A 231 -1.12 20.73 22.00
CA GLY A 231 0.23 21.22 22.28
C GLY A 231 1.12 21.41 21.05
N VAL A 232 0.58 21.28 19.83
CA VAL A 232 1.33 21.60 18.61
C VAL A 232 1.40 23.11 18.44
N SER A 233 2.60 23.65 18.23
CA SER A 233 2.78 25.08 17.95
C SER A 233 2.02 25.49 16.68
N ALA A 234 1.17 26.52 16.78
CA ALA A 234 0.45 27.05 15.62
C ALA A 234 1.38 27.50 14.47
N LYS A 235 2.64 27.86 14.79
CA LYS A 235 3.63 28.33 13.81
C LYS A 235 4.08 27.25 12.81
N VAL A 236 3.93 25.97 13.17
CA VAL A 236 4.35 24.84 12.32
C VAL A 236 3.17 24.18 11.60
N ILE A 237 1.95 24.70 11.75
CA ILE A 237 0.74 24.12 11.15
C ILE A 237 0.44 24.82 9.82
N HIS A 238 0.49 24.05 8.73
CA HIS A 238 0.27 24.50 7.36
C HIS A 238 -0.75 23.59 6.66
N ILE A 239 -2.02 23.98 6.68
CA ILE A 239 -3.10 23.20 6.07
C ILE A 239 -3.66 23.97 4.88
N GLU A 240 -3.45 23.45 3.68
CA GLU A 240 -3.98 23.97 2.43
C GLU A 240 -5.48 23.67 2.30
N THR A 241 -6.25 24.62 1.76
CA THR A 241 -7.66 24.42 1.40
C THR A 241 -7.80 24.36 -0.12
N VAL A 242 -8.32 23.26 -0.64
CA VAL A 242 -8.44 23.04 -2.09
C VAL A 242 -9.89 22.79 -2.49
N ARG A 243 -10.29 23.40 -3.61
CA ARG A 243 -11.52 23.02 -4.33
C ARG A 243 -11.14 22.42 -5.67
N GLU A 244 -11.39 21.12 -5.83
CA GLU A 244 -11.11 20.40 -7.07
C GLU A 244 -11.93 20.97 -8.22
N LYS A 245 -11.32 21.12 -9.39
CA LYS A 245 -12.05 21.54 -10.59
C LYS A 245 -12.95 20.39 -11.08
N PRO A 246 -14.08 20.68 -11.74
CA PRO A 246 -14.94 19.64 -12.32
C PRO A 246 -14.22 18.70 -13.31
N SER A 247 -13.17 19.16 -13.98
CA SER A 247 -12.34 18.35 -14.88
C SER A 247 -11.43 17.37 -14.14
N GLU A 248 -11.06 17.69 -12.90
CA GLU A 248 -10.05 16.98 -12.08
C GLU A 248 -10.69 15.99 -11.09
N ALA A 249 -12.02 15.96 -10.98
CA ALA A 249 -12.74 15.11 -10.03
C ALA A 249 -14.05 14.51 -10.59
N VAL A 250 -14.42 13.32 -10.11
CA VAL A 250 -15.70 12.67 -10.37
C VAL A 250 -16.52 12.59 -9.09
N GLY A 251 -17.74 13.10 -9.15
CA GLY A 251 -18.67 13.14 -8.01
C GLY A 251 -18.40 14.30 -7.07
N SER A 252 -19.07 14.27 -5.92
CA SER A 252 -18.90 15.25 -4.85
C SER A 252 -18.25 14.57 -3.65
N GLY A 253 -17.34 15.27 -3.00
CA GLY A 253 -16.63 14.75 -1.84
C GLY A 253 -15.95 15.86 -1.06
N SER A 254 -15.71 15.61 0.22
CA SER A 254 -14.91 16.48 1.07
C SER A 254 -14.11 15.63 2.04
N GLY A 255 -13.04 16.20 2.58
CA GLY A 255 -12.21 15.52 3.56
C GLY A 255 -10.96 16.32 3.87
N ILE A 256 -10.16 15.77 4.76
CA ILE A 256 -8.89 16.37 5.18
C ILE A 256 -7.90 15.26 5.48
N VAL A 257 -6.67 15.45 5.00
CA VAL A 257 -5.53 14.61 5.33
C VAL A 257 -4.46 15.51 5.94
N LEU A 258 -3.96 15.11 7.10
CA LEU A 258 -2.92 15.79 7.85
C LEU A 258 -1.72 14.85 7.94
N TRP A 259 -0.52 15.41 7.96
CA TRP A 259 0.69 14.67 8.27
C TRP A 259 1.69 15.53 9.01
N VAL A 260 2.40 14.90 9.94
CA VAL A 260 3.48 15.53 10.71
C VAL A 260 4.83 15.07 10.19
N GLU A 261 5.80 15.97 10.17
CA GLU A 261 7.21 15.65 10.01
C GLU A 261 7.95 15.94 11.31
N THR A 262 8.95 15.12 11.58
CA THR A 262 9.74 15.19 12.82
C THR A 262 11.22 15.22 12.51
N GLN A 263 12.01 15.71 13.45
CA GLN A 263 13.47 15.80 13.30
C GLN A 263 14.11 14.44 13.04
N GLY A 264 13.58 13.35 13.62
CA GLY A 264 14.07 11.99 13.42
C GLY A 264 13.67 11.36 12.07
N GLY A 265 13.07 12.12 11.16
CA GLY A 265 12.68 11.65 9.83
C GLY A 265 11.38 10.83 9.82
N CYS A 266 10.64 10.79 10.93
CA CYS A 266 9.32 10.15 10.99
C CYS A 266 8.27 11.00 10.29
N ILE A 267 7.28 10.31 9.71
CA ILE A 267 6.10 10.92 9.11
C ILE A 267 4.88 10.15 9.62
N LEU A 268 3.92 10.85 10.22
CA LEU A 268 2.70 10.24 10.76
C LEU A 268 1.48 10.97 10.21
N GLY A 269 0.45 10.23 9.85
CA GLY A 269 -0.78 10.76 9.28
C GLY A 269 -1.95 10.85 10.27
N GLY A 270 -2.95 11.62 9.87
CA GLY A 270 -4.31 11.56 10.39
C GLY A 270 -5.29 12.04 9.31
N SER A 271 -6.45 11.40 9.17
CA SER A 271 -7.37 11.77 8.10
C SER A 271 -8.84 11.60 8.45
N ALA A 272 -9.71 12.31 7.74
CA ALA A 272 -11.15 12.14 7.82
C ALA A 272 -11.81 12.44 6.47
N VAL A 273 -12.91 11.77 6.19
CA VAL A 273 -13.73 11.99 4.99
C VAL A 273 -15.06 12.58 5.43
N GLY A 274 -15.49 13.64 4.74
CA GLY A 274 -16.78 14.27 4.99
C GLY A 274 -17.95 13.36 4.61
N SER A 275 -19.04 13.48 5.36
CA SER A 275 -20.28 12.75 5.12
C SER A 275 -21.49 13.66 5.26
N LYS A 276 -22.60 13.26 4.65
CA LYS A 276 -23.83 14.06 4.67
C LYS A 276 -24.30 14.27 6.11
N GLY A 277 -24.55 15.53 6.48
CA GLY A 277 -25.02 15.91 7.82
C GLY A 277 -23.92 16.13 8.86
N LYS A 278 -22.65 15.79 8.56
CA LYS A 278 -21.53 16.08 9.46
C LYS A 278 -21.03 17.50 9.24
N HIS A 279 -20.88 18.26 10.33
CA HIS A 279 -20.34 19.62 10.26
C HIS A 279 -18.88 19.58 9.78
N PRO A 280 -18.43 20.43 8.82
CA PRO A 280 -17.08 20.37 8.28
C PRO A 280 -15.99 20.55 9.35
N ALA A 281 -16.15 21.47 10.30
CA ALA A 281 -15.22 21.60 11.43
C ALA A 281 -15.02 20.27 12.21
N ALA A 282 -16.07 19.47 12.37
CA ALA A 282 -15.98 18.18 13.05
C ALA A 282 -15.22 17.12 12.23
N VAL A 283 -15.21 17.23 10.90
CA VAL A 283 -14.35 16.40 10.03
C VAL A 283 -12.88 16.79 10.23
N GLY A 284 -12.60 18.09 10.31
CA GLY A 284 -11.28 18.61 10.68
C GLY A 284 -10.79 18.12 12.03
N GLN A 285 -11.66 18.21 13.03
CA GLN A 285 -11.38 17.77 14.40
C GLN A 285 -11.05 16.27 14.44
N GLU A 286 -11.84 15.41 13.78
CA GLU A 286 -11.59 13.96 13.74
C GLU A 286 -10.20 13.61 13.19
N ALA A 287 -9.80 14.20 12.06
CA ALA A 287 -8.48 13.98 11.48
C ALA A 287 -7.35 14.45 12.40
N ALA A 288 -7.54 15.60 13.06
CA ALA A 288 -6.57 16.14 14.00
C ALA A 288 -6.49 15.32 15.29
N GLU A 289 -7.60 14.77 15.77
CA GLU A 289 -7.64 13.86 16.92
C GLU A 289 -6.89 12.55 16.61
N GLU A 290 -7.03 12.03 15.38
CA GLU A 290 -6.26 10.88 14.90
C GLU A 290 -4.76 11.17 14.88
N LEU A 291 -4.36 12.27 14.25
CA LEU A 291 -2.95 12.68 14.24
C LEU A 291 -2.41 12.92 15.67
N ALA A 292 -3.20 13.53 16.55
CA ALA A 292 -2.83 13.76 17.94
C ALA A 292 -2.70 12.44 18.73
N ARG A 293 -3.55 11.44 18.48
CA ARG A 293 -3.37 10.08 19.03
C ARG A 293 -2.03 9.49 18.60
N ASN A 294 -1.71 9.62 17.31
CA ASN A 294 -0.45 9.11 16.74
C ASN A 294 0.79 9.82 17.33
N LEU A 295 0.68 11.12 17.62
CA LEU A 295 1.74 11.86 18.31
C LEU A 295 1.90 11.46 19.77
N ARG A 296 0.81 11.22 20.50
CA ARG A 296 0.83 10.92 21.94
C ARG A 296 1.50 9.60 22.29
N HIS A 297 1.35 8.56 21.47
CA HIS A 297 1.93 7.24 21.77
C HIS A 297 3.45 7.15 21.54
N GLY A 298 4.12 8.26 21.20
CA GLY A 298 5.59 8.32 21.08
C GLY A 298 6.24 7.50 19.97
N GLY A 299 5.46 6.84 19.12
CA GLY A 299 5.94 5.98 18.05
C GLY A 299 6.44 6.77 16.83
N CYS A 300 7.27 6.13 16.01
CA CYS A 300 7.87 6.71 14.81
C CYS A 300 7.02 6.56 13.55
N VAL A 301 5.93 5.81 13.63
CA VAL A 301 4.95 5.59 12.56
C VAL A 301 3.55 5.59 13.15
N ASP A 302 2.56 6.01 12.36
CA ASP A 302 1.16 5.87 12.73
C ASP A 302 0.65 4.42 12.58
N GLU A 303 -0.59 4.20 13.02
CA GLU A 303 -1.25 2.90 13.04
C GLU A 303 -1.41 2.25 11.65
N TYR A 304 -1.44 3.04 10.56
CA TYR A 304 -1.61 2.54 9.19
C TYR A 304 -0.28 2.26 8.51
N MET A 305 0.74 3.09 8.75
CA MET A 305 2.09 2.77 8.29
C MET A 305 2.62 1.51 9.00
N GLN A 306 2.20 1.28 10.25
CA GLN A 306 2.59 0.11 11.04
C GLN A 306 2.34 -1.23 10.30
N ASP A 307 1.19 -1.40 9.64
CA ASP A 307 0.89 -2.61 8.87
C ASP A 307 1.46 -2.57 7.44
N GLN A 308 1.50 -1.39 6.81
CA GLN A 308 1.96 -1.22 5.44
C GLN A 308 3.46 -1.49 5.28
N MET A 309 4.27 -1.20 6.30
CA MET A 309 5.71 -1.43 6.24
C MET A 309 6.08 -2.92 6.32
N ILE A 310 5.23 -3.78 6.89
CA ILE A 310 5.58 -5.15 7.29
C ILE A 310 6.09 -5.99 6.11
N ILE A 311 5.43 -5.94 4.95
CA ILE A 311 5.86 -6.68 3.77
C ILE A 311 7.27 -6.24 3.32
N PHE A 312 7.59 -4.95 3.43
CA PHE A 312 8.90 -4.44 3.06
C PHE A 312 9.97 -4.81 4.09
N LEU A 313 9.65 -4.78 5.38
CA LEU A 313 10.58 -5.23 6.42
C LEU A 313 10.90 -6.72 6.28
N ALA A 314 9.89 -7.54 5.96
CA ALA A 314 10.08 -8.97 5.72
C ALA A 314 10.98 -9.25 4.51
N LEU A 315 10.88 -8.45 3.45
CA LEU A 315 11.69 -8.57 2.23
C LEU A 315 13.07 -7.89 2.36
N ALA A 316 13.30 -7.05 3.37
CA ALA A 316 14.56 -6.36 3.57
C ALA A 316 15.69 -7.27 4.05
N GLN A 317 16.94 -6.86 3.78
CA GLN A 317 18.12 -7.58 4.22
C GLN A 317 18.45 -7.20 5.67
N GLY A 318 18.67 -8.21 6.50
CA GLY A 318 19.12 -8.01 7.87
C GLY A 318 18.02 -7.54 8.81
N ARG A 319 18.43 -6.90 9.91
CA ARG A 319 17.54 -6.58 11.02
C ARG A 319 16.97 -5.16 10.92
N SER A 320 15.66 -5.06 10.76
CA SER A 320 14.91 -3.80 10.89
C SER A 320 14.37 -3.63 12.31
N ARG A 321 14.30 -2.39 12.80
CA ARG A 321 13.73 -1.99 14.10
C ARG A 321 12.95 -0.69 13.93
N VAL A 322 11.64 -0.73 14.15
CA VAL A 322 10.77 0.44 14.07
C VAL A 322 10.01 0.59 15.38
N ARG A 323 10.13 1.76 16.01
CA ARG A 323 9.33 2.11 17.20
C ARG A 323 7.93 2.54 16.76
N THR A 324 6.90 2.01 17.40
CA THR A 324 5.49 2.21 17.03
C THR A 324 4.65 2.49 18.27
N GLY A 325 3.41 2.92 18.06
CA GLY A 325 2.37 2.88 19.09
C GLY A 325 1.83 1.47 19.32
N PRO A 326 0.66 1.34 19.98
CA PRO A 326 -0.03 0.08 20.16
C PRO A 326 -0.16 -0.72 18.87
N ILE A 327 0.01 -2.04 18.95
CA ILE A 327 -0.01 -2.92 17.78
C ILE A 327 -1.44 -3.17 17.32
N THR A 328 -1.77 -2.75 16.09
CA THR A 328 -3.08 -2.96 15.50
C THR A 328 -3.31 -4.42 15.09
N LEU A 329 -4.58 -4.80 14.92
CA LEU A 329 -4.93 -6.12 14.39
C LEU A 329 -4.46 -6.30 12.93
N HIS A 330 -4.44 -5.22 12.14
CA HIS A 330 -3.90 -5.24 10.79
C HIS A 330 -2.40 -5.54 10.78
N THR A 331 -1.63 -4.93 11.68
CA THR A 331 -0.19 -5.21 11.83
C THR A 331 0.07 -6.65 12.23
N LYS A 332 -0.67 -7.18 13.22
CA LYS A 332 -0.56 -8.61 13.60
C LYS A 332 -0.87 -9.53 12.42
N THR A 333 -1.89 -9.20 11.64
CA THR A 333 -2.27 -9.95 10.44
C THR A 333 -1.17 -9.91 9.39
N ALA A 334 -0.59 -8.74 9.14
CA ALA A 334 0.49 -8.58 8.17
C ALA A 334 1.75 -9.35 8.59
N ILE A 335 2.11 -9.33 9.88
CA ILE A 335 3.24 -10.08 10.44
C ILE A 335 2.98 -11.59 10.28
N TRP A 336 1.80 -12.05 10.69
CA TRP A 336 1.43 -13.46 10.57
C TRP A 336 1.57 -13.96 9.13
N VAL A 337 1.03 -13.22 8.14
CA VAL A 337 1.15 -13.58 6.72
C VAL A 337 2.61 -13.62 6.26
N ALA A 338 3.40 -12.61 6.65
CA ALA A 338 4.81 -12.54 6.28
C ALA A 338 5.61 -13.74 6.83
N GLU A 339 5.41 -14.12 8.09
CA GLU A 339 6.09 -15.28 8.71
C GLU A 339 5.61 -16.64 8.16
N HIS A 340 4.37 -16.72 7.68
CA HIS A 340 3.83 -17.95 7.08
C HIS A 340 4.34 -18.18 5.66
N LEU A 341 4.55 -17.12 4.89
CA LEU A 341 4.96 -17.22 3.50
C LEU A 341 6.48 -17.08 3.31
N THR A 342 7.15 -16.33 4.16
CA THR A 342 8.60 -16.07 4.09
C THR A 342 9.35 -16.71 5.26
N ASN A 343 10.67 -16.64 5.23
CA ASN A 343 11.53 -17.02 6.37
C ASN A 343 11.79 -15.84 7.34
N ALA A 344 11.16 -14.68 7.13
CA ALA A 344 11.34 -13.54 8.01
C ALA A 344 10.84 -13.88 9.42
N LYS A 345 11.47 -13.27 10.44
CA LYS A 345 11.07 -13.43 11.84
C LYS A 345 10.79 -12.09 12.47
N PHE A 346 9.60 -11.96 13.04
CA PHE A 346 9.17 -10.76 13.72
C PHE A 346 9.18 -10.95 15.23
N GLU A 347 9.65 -9.92 15.93
CA GLU A 347 9.59 -9.83 17.38
C GLU A 347 8.97 -8.48 17.74
N ILE A 348 7.94 -8.51 18.58
CA ILE A 348 7.32 -7.31 19.13
C ILE A 348 7.80 -7.18 20.58
N ARG A 349 8.56 -6.12 20.86
CA ARG A 349 8.99 -5.79 22.21
C ARG A 349 8.15 -4.66 22.75
N GLU A 350 7.53 -4.86 23.89
CA GLU A 350 6.87 -3.80 24.64
C GLU A 350 7.94 -3.04 25.45
N GLU A 351 8.12 -1.75 25.16
CA GLU A 351 8.98 -0.87 25.97
C GLU A 351 8.17 -0.24 27.12
N THR A 352 6.88 0.05 26.88
CA THR A 352 5.87 0.50 27.85
C THR A 352 4.46 0.13 27.32
N ASP A 353 3.41 0.30 28.13
CA ASP A 353 2.00 0.06 27.75
C ASP A 353 1.51 0.77 26.47
N GLN A 354 2.24 1.78 25.98
CA GLN A 354 1.89 2.56 24.79
C GLN A 354 2.98 2.56 23.71
N HIS A 355 4.14 1.93 23.97
CA HIS A 355 5.30 1.96 23.08
C HIS A 355 5.80 0.55 22.79
N PHE A 356 5.87 0.24 21.51
CA PHE A 356 6.32 -1.06 21.03
C PHE A 356 7.47 -0.87 20.04
N VAL A 357 8.35 -1.85 19.96
CA VAL A 357 9.36 -1.95 18.90
C VAL A 357 9.04 -3.20 18.10
N VAL A 358 8.70 -2.98 16.83
CA VAL A 358 8.59 -4.05 15.84
C VAL A 358 9.99 -4.29 15.29
N GLN A 359 10.54 -5.46 15.56
CA GLN A 359 11.80 -5.93 15.01
C GLN A 359 11.54 -7.02 13.97
N CYS A 360 12.27 -6.99 12.87
CA CYS A 360 12.19 -8.00 11.82
C CYS A 360 13.59 -8.40 11.38
N ASP A 361 13.91 -9.69 11.45
CA ASP A 361 15.02 -10.26 10.70
C ASP A 361 14.47 -10.64 9.30
N GLY A 362 14.70 -9.76 8.33
CA GLY A 362 14.16 -9.89 6.98
C GLY A 362 14.98 -10.84 6.11
N VAL A 363 14.35 -11.36 5.05
CA VAL A 363 14.93 -12.43 4.20
C VAL A 363 15.95 -11.93 3.18
N GLY A 364 16.09 -10.62 2.99
CA GLY A 364 16.94 -10.04 1.96
C GLY A 364 16.54 -10.49 0.56
N TYR A 365 15.24 -10.35 0.24
CA TYR A 365 14.70 -10.86 -1.02
C TYR A 365 15.32 -10.14 -2.22
N ILE A 366 15.77 -10.94 -3.20
CA ILE A 366 16.24 -10.53 -4.51
C ILE A 366 15.47 -11.36 -5.54
N ALA A 367 14.96 -10.71 -6.57
CA ALA A 367 14.26 -11.38 -7.65
C ALA A 367 15.23 -12.30 -8.41
N GLN A 368 14.86 -13.56 -8.60
CA GLN A 368 15.66 -14.51 -9.38
C GLN A 368 15.25 -14.47 -10.85
N ASN A 369 16.22 -14.58 -11.76
CA ASN A 369 15.94 -14.75 -13.18
C ASN A 369 15.32 -16.12 -13.42
N ASP A 370 14.41 -16.20 -14.39
CA ASP A 370 13.88 -17.45 -14.90
C ASP A 370 15.00 -18.25 -15.58
N PRO A 371 15.41 -19.41 -15.05
CA PRO A 371 16.50 -20.20 -15.64
C PRO A 371 16.20 -20.70 -17.05
N GLU A 372 14.93 -20.77 -17.48
CA GLU A 372 14.56 -21.20 -18.84
C GLU A 372 14.63 -20.07 -19.88
N GLY A 373 14.69 -18.80 -19.45
CA GLY A 373 14.72 -17.63 -20.34
C GLY A 373 16.07 -17.35 -21.02
N GLU A 374 17.18 -17.92 -20.54
CA GLU A 374 18.51 -17.72 -21.13
C GLU A 374 18.76 -18.57 -22.40
N VAL A 375 18.07 -19.71 -22.53
CA VAL A 375 18.36 -20.71 -23.57
C VAL A 375 17.89 -20.27 -24.98
N LEU A 376 16.93 -19.34 -25.09
CA LEU A 376 16.34 -18.96 -26.37
C LEU A 376 17.06 -17.83 -27.13
N SER A 377 18.20 -17.34 -26.63
CA SER A 377 18.94 -16.22 -27.27
C SER A 377 20.29 -16.62 -27.91
N GLY A 378 20.67 -17.89 -27.88
CA GLY A 378 21.97 -18.35 -28.38
C GLY A 378 21.87 -19.42 -29.47
N SER A 379 21.62 -19.00 -30.73
CA SER A 379 22.23 -19.54 -31.96
C SER A 379 21.34 -19.28 -33.18
N ASN A 380 21.68 -18.26 -33.96
CA ASN A 380 21.47 -18.25 -35.42
C ASN A 380 22.46 -17.24 -36.02
N GLU A 381 23.75 -17.55 -35.88
CA GLU A 381 24.74 -17.00 -36.81
C GLU A 381 24.74 -17.86 -38.07
N THR A 382 24.31 -17.19 -39.14
CA THR A 382 24.23 -17.64 -40.52
C THR A 382 25.59 -18.13 -41.04
N ALA A 383 25.68 -19.42 -41.33
CA ALA A 383 26.74 -19.95 -42.18
C ALA A 383 26.52 -19.47 -43.62
N CYS A 384 27.21 -18.39 -44.02
CA CYS A 384 27.35 -18.00 -45.41
C CYS A 384 28.45 -18.88 -46.05
N ALA A 385 28.04 -19.96 -46.70
CA ALA A 385 28.93 -20.79 -47.50
C ALA A 385 29.19 -20.11 -48.85
N THR A 386 30.39 -19.58 -49.02
CA THR A 386 30.98 -19.25 -50.32
C THR A 386 31.29 -20.54 -51.09
N GLY A 387 30.73 -20.68 -52.28
CA GLY A 387 31.10 -21.72 -53.25
C GLY A 387 31.25 -21.13 -54.65
N LYS A 388 32.48 -20.78 -55.03
CA LYS A 388 32.91 -20.65 -56.43
C LYS A 388 33.40 -22.03 -56.87
N THR A 389 32.81 -22.59 -57.93
CA THR A 389 33.42 -22.93 -59.23
C THR A 389 32.37 -23.51 -60.14
#